data_AF-A0A5Q4FRD1-F1
#
_entry.id   AF-A0A5Q4FRD1-F1
#
_cell.length_a   1.000
_cell.length_b   1.000
_cell.length_c   1.000
_cell.angle_alpha   90.00
_cell.angle_beta   90.00
_cell.angle_gamma   90.00
#
_symmetry.space_group_name_H-M   'P 1'
#
loop_
_entity.id
_entity.type
_entity.pdbx_description
1 polymer ?
#
loop_
_entity_poly.entity_id
_entity_poly.type
_entity_poly.pdbx_seq_one_letter_code
_entity_poly.pdbx_strand_id
1 'polypeptide(L)' 'IVKDIKATKLKVTPTNMGDRIRVAGKKRDDLQEIQAMAKGKDYEAPLRFTNYK' A
#
# COMPACT_ATOMS: atom_id res chain seq x y z
N ILE A 1 4.61 3.37 5.75
CA ILE A 1 3.55 2.85 4.84
C ILE A 1 2.34 3.78 4.70
N VAL A 2 1.43 3.95 5.68
CA VAL A 2 0.22 4.79 5.44
C VAL A 2 0.59 6.24 5.09
N LYS A 3 1.57 6.83 5.78
CA LYS A 3 2.09 8.17 5.45
C LYS A 3 2.71 8.22 4.05
N ASP A 4 3.50 7.21 3.66
CA ASP A 4 4.10 7.12 2.32
C ASP A 4 3.05 6.98 1.22
N ILE A 5 2.02 6.16 1.43
CA ILE A 5 0.90 5.99 0.50
C ILE A 5 0.15 7.31 0.31
N LYS A 6 -0.03 8.08 1.39
CA LYS A 6 -0.63 9.43 1.31
C LYS A 6 0.28 10.43 0.60
N ALA A 7 1.61 10.29 0.75
CA ALA A 7 2.58 11.14 0.07
C ALA A 7 2.59 10.95 -1.45
N THR A 8 2.27 9.75 -1.94
CA THR A 8 2.14 9.48 -3.39
C THR A 8 0.98 10.19 -4.07
N LYS A 9 0.02 10.80 -3.33
CA LYS A 9 -1.18 11.45 -3.89
C LYS A 9 -2.04 10.56 -4.82
N LEU A 10 -1.79 9.25 -4.85
CA LEU A 10 -2.57 8.28 -5.62
C LEU A 10 -4.00 8.18 -5.08
N LYS A 11 -4.96 7.83 -5.94
CA LYS A 11 -6.38 7.68 -5.59
C LYS A 11 -6.64 6.35 -4.88
N VAL A 12 -5.95 6.16 -3.77
CA VAL A 12 -6.02 4.97 -2.94
C VAL A 12 -6.29 5.35 -1.48
N THR A 13 -6.99 4.47 -0.79
CA THR A 13 -7.35 4.64 0.61
C THR A 13 -6.62 3.59 1.43
N PRO A 14 -5.55 3.96 2.16
CA PRO A 14 -4.93 3.10 3.14
C PRO A 14 -5.71 3.11 4.45
N THR A 15 -6.17 1.94 4.89
CA THR A 15 -6.83 1.69 6.17
C THR A 15 -5.89 0.93 7.09
N ASN A 16 -5.59 1.48 8.27
CA ASN A 16 -4.78 0.82 9.29
C ASN A 16 -5.71 0.00 10.22
N MET A 17 -5.48 -1.31 10.31
CA MET A 17 -6.21 -2.25 11.16
C MET A 17 -5.33 -2.77 12.32
N GLY A 18 -4.44 -1.93 12.84
CA GLY A 18 -3.53 -2.27 13.94
C GLY A 18 -2.38 -3.17 13.47
N ASP A 19 -2.67 -4.46 13.26
CA ASP A 19 -1.69 -5.47 12.85
C ASP A 19 -1.48 -5.54 11.34
N ARG A 20 -2.39 -4.96 10.55
CA ARG A 20 -2.34 -5.01 9.08
C ARG A 20 -2.81 -3.71 8.46
N ILE A 21 -2.25 -3.37 7.31
CA ILE A 21 -2.69 -2.23 6.50
C ILE A 21 -3.40 -2.75 5.27
N ARG A 22 -4.66 -2.32 5.08
CA ARG A 22 -5.42 -2.59 3.87
C ARG A 22 -5.32 -1.39 2.94
N VAL A 23 -4.97 -1.61 1.69
CA VAL A 23 -4.96 -0.56 0.66
C VAL A 23 -6.09 -0.87 -0.32
N ALA A 24 -7.03 0.06 -0.48
CA ALA A 24 -8.12 -0.03 -1.45
C ALA A 24 -7.94 1.05 -2.51
N GLY A 25 -8.14 0.71 -3.78
CA GLY A 25 -7.95 1.62 -4.91
C GLY A 25 -8.91 1.28 -6.04
N LYS A 26 -9.33 2.29 -6.80
CA LYS A 26 -10.20 2.07 -7.97
C LYS A 26 -9.42 1.61 -9.20
N LYS A 27 -8.15 2.00 -9.29
CA LYS A 27 -7.25 1.65 -10.39
C LYS A 27 -6.26 0.59 -9.94
N ARG A 28 -6.04 -0.41 -10.79
CA ARG A 28 -5.05 -1.46 -10.56
C ARG A 28 -3.63 -0.94 -10.68
N ASP A 29 -3.39 0.04 -11.56
CA ASP A 29 -2.08 0.66 -11.76
C ASP A 29 -1.60 1.36 -10.48
N ASP A 30 -2.47 2.18 -9.87
CA ASP A 30 -2.17 2.86 -8.59
C ASP A 30 -1.82 1.86 -7.48
N LEU A 31 -2.49 0.69 -7.44
CA LEU A 31 -2.20 -0.37 -6.47
C LEU A 31 -0.85 -1.03 -6.73
N GLN A 32 -0.49 -1.26 -8.00
CA GLN A 32 0.80 -1.82 -8.37
C GLN A 32 1.96 -0.84 -8.10
N GLU A 33 1.76 0.45 -8.34
CA GLU A 33 2.75 1.49 -8.08
C GLU A 33 3.09 1.58 -6.58
N ILE A 34 2.07 1.48 -5.71
CA ILE A 34 2.28 1.42 -4.25
C ILE A 34 3.02 0.16 -3.85
N GLN A 35 2.77 -0.98 -4.49
CA GLN A 35 3.51 -2.21 -4.22
C GLN A 35 4.97 -2.09 -4.64
N ALA A 36 5.25 -1.50 -5.80
CA ALA A 36 6.61 -1.26 -6.25
C ALA A 36 7.35 -0.31 -5.29
N MET A 37 6.71 0.80 -4.89
CA MET A 37 7.26 1.73 -3.92
C MET A 37 7.44 1.09 -2.53
N ALA A 38 6.48 0.25 -2.12
CA ALA A 38 6.55 -0.47 -0.85
C ALA A 38 7.65 -1.54 -0.84
N LYS A 39 7.93 -2.18 -1.99
CA LYS A 39 9.03 -3.12 -2.14
C LYS A 39 10.39 -2.44 -2.28
N GLY A 40 10.43 -1.22 -2.85
CA GLY A 40 11.66 -0.45 -3.05
C GLY A 40 12.12 0.32 -1.82
N LYS A 41 11.25 0.54 -0.84
CA LYS A 41 11.63 1.02 0.49
C LYS A 41 11.86 -0.19 1.40
N ASP A 42 13.04 -0.28 1.99
CA ASP A 42 13.36 -1.28 3.01
C ASP A 42 12.46 -1.06 4.23
N TYR A 43 11.33 -1.74 4.28
CA TYR A 43 10.55 -1.87 5.50
C TYR A 43 11.03 -3.15 6.20
N GLU A 44 11.55 -3.02 7.43
CA GLU A 44 12.02 -4.14 8.26
C GLU A 44 10.94 -5.20 8.57
N ALA A 45 9.68 -4.94 8.21
CA ALA A 45 8.57 -5.87 8.41
C ALA A 45 8.27 -6.67 7.13
N PRO A 46 7.98 -7.99 7.23
CA PRO A 46 7.62 -8.80 6.08
C PRO A 46 6.32 -8.29 5.44
N LEU A 47 6.46 -7.59 4.31
CA LEU A 47 5.35 -7.04 3.55
C LEU A 47 4.62 -8.16 2.81
N ARG A 48 3.51 -8.62 3.40
CA ARG A 48 2.64 -9.61 2.78
C ARG A 48 1.43 -8.94 2.14
N PHE A 49 1.40 -8.92 0.80
CA PHE A 49 0.25 -8.43 0.05
C PHE A 49 -0.75 -9.57 -0.15
N THR A 50 -1.83 -9.57 0.62
CA THR A 50 -2.90 -10.58 0.51
C THR A 50 -4.20 -9.95 0.05
N ASN A 51 -4.94 -10.65 -0.81
CA ASN A 51 -6.29 -10.31 -1.26
C ASN A 51 -6.35 -9.14 -2.27
N TYR A 52 -5.93 -9.43 -3.51
CA TYR A 52 -6.29 -8.60 -4.67
C TYR A 52 -7.74 -8.90 -5.02
N LYS A 53 -8.63 -7.92 -4.84
CA LYS A 53 -10.02 -8.01 -5.27
C LYS A 53 -10.34 -6.84 -6.19
#